data_AF-A0A1Y3L410-F1
#
_entry.id   AF-A0A1Y3L410-F1
#
_cell.length_a   1.000
_cell.length_b   1.000
_cell.length_c   1.000
_cell.angle_alpha   90.00
_cell.angle_beta   90.00
_cell.angle_gamma   90.00
#
_symmetry.space_group_name_H-M   'P 1'
#
loop_
_entity.id
_entity.type
_entity.pdbx_description
1 polymer ?
#
loop_
_entity_poly.entity_id
_entity_poly.type
_entity_poly.pdbx_seq_one_letter_code
_entity_poly.pdbx_strand_id
1 'polypeptide(L)'
;MRGRRFASKQDIERHIANGFGAGAGASYVPWLRVQDVPSRGRSHKIQGVKIDRIHHFLSDLERAFFLVCEFSEDVVDIREQYPLLQVESTQAIARAIGVRYPRYKGTTLPLVMTTDFLLTVKQPNGDFRSVARTIKYQQDLVGEDSVRTLEKLEIERRFWMSQDVDWSIVTEELFTPNLIKNLGLFESPLVS
;
A
#
# COMPACT_ATOMS: atom_id res chain seq x y z
N MET A 1 15.08 -0.55 18.24
CA MET A 1 14.89 0.79 17.64
C MET A 1 13.49 1.27 18.01
N ARG A 2 13.32 2.49 18.56
CA ARG A 2 11.98 3.03 18.86
C ARG A 2 11.34 3.43 17.53
N GLY A 3 10.29 2.73 17.11
CA GLY A 3 9.53 3.11 15.90
C GLY A 3 8.99 4.53 15.98
N ARG A 4 8.70 5.12 14.82
CA ARG A 4 8.12 6.47 14.73
C ARG A 4 6.81 6.51 15.50
N ARG A 5 6.64 7.57 16.29
CA ARG A 5 5.43 7.78 17.09
C ARG A 5 4.85 9.15 16.76
N PHE A 6 3.60 9.17 16.34
CA PHE A 6 2.81 10.38 16.22
C PHE A 6 2.00 10.55 17.51
N ALA A 7 2.27 11.62 18.26
CA ALA A 7 1.56 11.92 19.50
C ALA A 7 0.56 13.07 19.33
N SER A 8 0.78 13.92 18.32
CA SER A 8 -0.02 15.12 18.05
C SER A 8 -0.27 15.34 16.56
N LYS A 9 -1.20 16.25 16.24
CA LYS A 9 -1.44 16.71 14.87
C LYS A 9 -0.20 17.40 14.27
N GLN A 10 0.54 18.15 15.08
CA GLN A 10 1.79 18.81 14.68
C GLN A 10 2.86 17.81 14.24
N ASP A 11 2.91 16.61 14.83
CA ASP A 11 3.82 15.56 14.36
C ASP A 11 3.49 15.11 12.94
N ILE A 12 2.20 14.97 12.63
CA ILE A 12 1.70 14.59 11.29
C ILE A 12 2.00 15.72 10.30
N GLU A 13 1.69 16.97 10.66
CA GLU A 13 1.92 18.14 9.80
C GLU A 13 3.41 18.32 9.48
N ARG A 14 4.29 18.19 10.48
CA ARG A 14 5.75 18.19 10.27
C ARG A 14 6.20 17.04 9.37
N HIS A 15 5.56 15.88 9.48
CA HIS A 15 5.90 14.72 8.66
C HIS A 15 5.55 14.93 7.19
N ILE A 16 4.37 15.50 6.93
CA ILE A 16 3.94 15.94 5.60
C ILE A 16 4.89 17.03 5.07
N ALA A 17 5.25 18.02 5.90
CA ALA A 17 6.17 19.10 5.52
C ALA A 17 7.58 18.59 5.14
N ASN A 18 7.99 17.43 5.68
CA ASN A 18 9.22 16.74 5.31
C ASN A 18 9.10 15.88 4.05
N GLY A 19 7.98 15.97 3.32
CA GLY A 19 7.76 15.32 2.02
C GLY A 19 7.18 13.91 2.08
N PHE A 20 6.85 13.37 3.27
CA PHE A 20 6.32 12.02 3.38
C PHE A 20 4.92 11.89 2.77
N GLY A 21 4.75 10.91 1.88
CA GLY A 21 3.54 10.69 1.09
C GLY A 21 3.46 11.52 -0.18
N ALA A 22 4.42 12.42 -0.43
CA ALA A 22 4.45 13.27 -1.61
C ALA A 22 5.49 12.77 -2.63
N GLY A 23 5.40 13.29 -3.85
CA GLY A 23 6.30 12.96 -4.95
C GLY A 23 5.83 11.76 -5.79
N ALA A 24 6.62 11.47 -6.82
CA ALA A 24 6.45 10.36 -7.76
C ALA A 24 7.83 9.86 -8.22
N GLY A 25 7.91 8.59 -8.65
CA GLY A 25 9.17 7.97 -9.06
C GLY A 25 10.25 8.14 -7.99
N ALA A 26 11.44 8.59 -8.39
CA ALA A 26 12.60 8.74 -7.50
C ALA A 26 12.40 9.77 -6.37
N SER A 27 11.46 10.71 -6.54
CA SER A 27 11.16 11.75 -5.54
C SER A 27 10.16 11.32 -4.47
N TYR A 28 9.50 10.16 -4.65
CA TYR A 28 8.49 9.71 -3.70
C TYR A 28 9.10 9.27 -2.37
N VAL A 29 8.48 9.68 -1.26
CA VAL A 29 8.88 9.29 0.10
C VAL A 29 7.73 8.52 0.77
N PRO A 30 7.87 7.22 1.11
CA PRO A 30 6.79 6.43 1.70
C PRO A 30 6.45 6.90 3.11
N TRP A 31 5.16 6.88 3.48
CA TRP A 31 4.70 7.35 4.81
C TRP A 31 5.37 6.62 5.97
N LEU A 32 5.53 5.31 5.81
CA LEU A 32 6.20 4.41 6.74
C LEU A 32 7.47 3.86 6.09
N ARG A 33 8.57 3.90 6.82
CA ARG A 33 9.82 3.22 6.46
C ARG A 33 10.08 2.10 7.46
N VAL A 34 10.99 1.19 7.11
CA VAL A 34 11.33 0.04 7.98
C VAL A 34 11.79 0.45 9.39
N GLN A 35 12.48 1.58 9.56
CA GLN A 35 12.87 2.09 10.88
C GLN A 35 11.70 2.68 11.69
N ASP A 36 10.57 2.97 11.05
CA ASP A 36 9.43 3.64 11.65
C ASP A 36 8.49 2.63 12.35
N VAL A 37 8.60 1.33 12.05
CA VAL A 37 7.67 0.30 12.52
C VAL A 37 8.41 -0.73 13.41
N PRO A 38 7.83 -1.16 14.56
CA PRO A 38 8.41 -2.23 15.36
C PRO A 38 8.46 -3.54 14.56
N SER A 39 9.61 -4.23 14.58
CA SER A 39 9.78 -5.52 13.90
C SER A 39 8.86 -6.58 14.51
N ARG A 40 7.81 -6.97 13.79
CA ARG A 40 7.04 -8.21 14.08
C ARG A 40 7.46 -9.38 13.20
N GLY A 41 8.22 -9.09 12.13
CA GLY A 41 8.78 -10.03 11.16
C GLY A 41 9.96 -9.39 10.42
N ARG A 42 10.30 -9.93 9.25
CA ARG A 42 11.36 -9.38 8.39
C ARG A 42 10.87 -8.17 7.60
N SER A 43 11.71 -7.13 7.57
CA SER A 43 11.52 -5.91 6.80
C SER A 43 12.65 -5.73 5.80
N HIS A 44 12.41 -5.06 4.69
CA HIS A 44 13.36 -4.98 3.57
C HIS A 44 13.56 -3.54 3.11
N LYS A 45 14.80 -3.20 2.80
CA LYS A 45 15.18 -2.02 2.01
C LYS A 45 15.75 -2.51 0.71
N ILE A 46 15.18 -2.13 -0.43
CA ILE A 46 15.60 -2.60 -1.74
C ILE A 46 15.80 -1.41 -2.65
N GLN A 47 16.95 -1.33 -3.32
CA GLN A 47 17.19 -0.36 -4.37
C GLN A 47 16.37 -0.75 -5.60
N GLY A 48 15.50 0.13 -6.07
CA GLY A 48 14.75 -0.06 -7.31
C GLY A 48 15.66 0.08 -8.53
N VAL A 49 15.41 -0.74 -9.54
CA VAL A 49 16.03 -0.71 -10.87
C VAL A 49 15.18 0.14 -11.82
N LYS A 50 13.86 -0.02 -11.78
CA LYS A 50 12.88 0.76 -12.55
C LYS A 50 12.83 2.21 -12.06
N ILE A 51 12.90 2.40 -10.74
CA ILE A 51 12.85 3.69 -10.08
C ILE A 51 14.05 3.76 -9.16
N ASP A 52 14.98 4.69 -9.44
CA ASP A 52 16.22 4.81 -8.69
C ASP A 52 16.00 5.42 -7.29
N ARG A 53 15.47 4.61 -6.38
CA ARG A 53 15.32 4.91 -4.96
C ARG A 53 15.28 3.65 -4.11
N ILE A 54 15.49 3.84 -2.81
CA ILE A 54 15.30 2.77 -1.83
C ILE A 54 13.81 2.65 -1.50
N HIS A 55 13.24 1.48 -1.79
CA HIS A 55 11.89 1.11 -1.37
C HIS A 55 11.90 0.46 0.02
N HIS A 56 10.79 0.61 0.75
CA HIS A 56 10.63 0.13 2.11
C HIS A 56 9.47 -0.85 2.28
N PHE A 57 9.78 -2.13 2.56
CA PHE A 57 8.77 -3.18 2.77
C PHE A 57 8.78 -3.69 4.20
N LEU A 58 7.59 -3.85 4.77
CA LEU A 58 7.35 -4.20 6.16
C LEU A 58 7.08 -5.70 6.37
N SER A 59 7.06 -6.48 5.28
CA SER A 59 6.88 -7.93 5.29
C SER A 59 7.58 -8.62 4.11
N ASP A 60 7.74 -9.94 4.19
CA ASP A 60 8.25 -10.75 3.08
C ASP A 60 7.28 -10.79 1.89
N LEU A 61 5.97 -10.77 2.15
CA LEU A 61 4.94 -10.77 1.10
C LEU A 61 4.91 -9.44 0.33
N GLU A 62 5.06 -8.30 1.02
CA GLU A 62 5.24 -7.00 0.35
C GLU A 62 6.49 -7.00 -0.55
N ARG A 63 7.60 -7.57 -0.08
CA ARG A 63 8.81 -7.71 -0.91
C ARG A 63 8.53 -8.56 -2.15
N ALA A 64 7.84 -9.68 -1.99
CA ALA A 64 7.51 -10.56 -3.12
C ALA A 64 6.63 -9.83 -4.15
N PHE A 65 5.61 -9.10 -3.69
CA PHE A 65 4.75 -8.31 -4.56
C PHE A 65 5.50 -7.17 -5.27
N PHE A 66 6.42 -6.50 -4.55
CA PHE A 66 7.27 -5.48 -5.15
C PHE A 66 8.07 -6.04 -6.33
N LEU A 67 8.71 -7.21 -6.18
CA LEU A 67 9.49 -7.81 -7.26
C LEU A 67 8.62 -8.08 -8.49
N VAL A 68 7.37 -8.52 -8.31
CA VAL A 68 6.42 -8.66 -9.42
C VAL A 68 6.17 -7.33 -10.13
N CYS A 69 5.94 -6.25 -9.37
CA CYS A 69 5.71 -4.92 -9.93
C CYS A 69 6.95 -4.35 -10.61
N GLU A 70 8.13 -4.59 -10.04
CA GLU A 70 9.43 -4.11 -10.52
C GLU A 70 9.76 -4.65 -11.92
N PHE A 71 9.40 -5.90 -12.20
CA PHE A 71 9.64 -6.55 -13.49
C PHE A 71 8.45 -6.50 -14.46
N SER A 72 7.32 -5.93 -14.07
CA SER A 72 6.20 -5.68 -14.97
C SER A 72 6.49 -4.51 -15.91
N GLU A 73 6.26 -4.69 -17.22
CA GLU A 73 6.41 -3.64 -18.23
C GLU A 73 5.29 -2.59 -18.14
N ASP A 74 4.12 -3.00 -17.65
CA ASP A 74 2.97 -2.11 -17.50
C ASP A 74 3.10 -1.19 -16.28
N VAL A 75 3.84 -1.59 -15.25
CA VAL A 75 4.05 -0.76 -14.06
C VAL A 75 5.13 0.29 -14.35
N VAL A 76 4.79 1.55 -14.11
CA VAL A 76 5.66 2.72 -14.40
C VAL A 76 6.10 3.45 -13.14
N ASP A 77 5.23 3.52 -12.13
CA ASP A 77 5.58 4.06 -10.82
C ASP A 77 5.08 3.12 -9.71
N ILE A 78 5.85 3.04 -8.64
CA ILE A 78 5.56 2.22 -7.47
C ILE A 78 5.68 3.13 -6.28
N ARG A 79 4.59 3.34 -5.53
CA ARG A 79 4.58 4.17 -4.32
C ARG A 79 4.09 3.33 -3.15
N GLU A 80 5.02 2.76 -2.40
CA GLU A 80 4.70 1.93 -1.24
C GLU A 80 4.30 2.78 -0.02
N GLN A 81 3.52 2.17 0.88
CA GLN A 81 3.08 2.79 2.14
C GLN A 81 2.44 4.16 1.91
N TYR A 82 1.56 4.24 0.90
CA TYR A 82 0.94 5.47 0.43
C TYR A 82 -0.09 5.99 1.44
N PRO A 83 0.06 7.22 1.97
CA PRO A 83 -0.83 7.70 3.02
C PRO A 83 -2.15 8.22 2.47
N LEU A 84 -3.23 7.86 3.16
CA LEU A 84 -4.56 8.43 2.94
C LEU A 84 -4.67 9.74 3.75
N LEU A 85 -4.10 10.82 3.20
CA LEU A 85 -3.98 12.11 3.91
C LEU A 85 -5.31 12.84 4.13
N GLN A 86 -6.35 12.47 3.40
CA GLN A 86 -7.71 12.98 3.54
C GLN A 86 -8.42 12.26 4.71
N VAL A 87 -7.89 12.45 5.92
CA VAL A 87 -8.32 11.73 7.13
C VAL A 87 -9.79 11.97 7.45
N GLU A 88 -10.31 13.16 7.15
CA GLU A 88 -11.72 13.49 7.33
C GLU A 88 -12.61 12.61 6.45
N SER A 89 -12.19 12.30 5.22
CA SER A 89 -12.89 11.42 4.29
C SER A 89 -12.91 9.98 4.80
N THR A 90 -11.77 9.45 5.23
CA THR A 90 -11.70 8.08 5.77
C THR A 90 -12.45 7.94 7.10
N GLN A 91 -12.48 8.99 7.93
CA GLN A 91 -13.31 9.06 9.13
C GLN A 91 -14.81 9.10 8.81
N ALA A 92 -15.21 9.85 7.78
CA ALA A 92 -16.60 9.88 7.32
C ALA A 92 -17.05 8.51 6.82
N ILE A 93 -16.20 7.82 6.05
CA ILE A 93 -16.43 6.44 5.61
C ILE A 93 -16.62 5.51 6.82
N ALA A 94 -15.72 5.56 7.80
CA ALA A 94 -15.82 4.71 8.98
C ALA A 94 -17.14 4.93 9.76
N ARG A 95 -17.56 6.20 9.93
CA ARG A 95 -18.85 6.53 10.53
C ARG A 95 -20.02 5.98 9.72
N ALA A 96 -19.98 6.12 8.39
CA ALA A 96 -21.05 5.68 7.50
C ALA A 96 -21.25 4.15 7.51
N ILE A 97 -20.17 3.38 7.68
CA ILE A 97 -20.23 1.91 7.78
C ILE A 97 -20.32 1.39 9.22
N GLY A 98 -20.43 2.28 10.21
CA GLY A 98 -20.63 1.90 11.61
C GLY A 98 -19.41 1.31 12.31
N VAL A 99 -18.18 1.53 11.80
CA VAL A 99 -16.95 0.96 12.40
C VAL A 99 -16.12 2.02 13.13
N ARG A 100 -15.33 1.57 14.10
CA ARG A 100 -14.44 2.46 14.86
C ARG A 100 -13.26 2.92 14.01
N TYR A 101 -13.05 4.22 13.84
CA TYR A 101 -11.86 4.72 13.13
C TYR A 101 -10.55 4.39 13.88
N PRO A 102 -9.48 3.93 13.19
CA PRO A 102 -8.20 3.63 13.83
C PRO A 102 -7.51 4.89 14.42
N ARG A 103 -6.73 4.69 15.48
CA ARG A 103 -6.00 5.75 16.18
C ARG A 103 -4.56 5.32 16.43
N TYR A 104 -3.64 6.28 16.55
CA TYR A 104 -2.28 5.98 16.97
C TYR A 104 -2.26 5.41 18.40
N LYS A 105 -1.47 4.36 18.63
CA LYS A 105 -1.44 3.62 19.91
C LYS A 105 -1.13 4.55 21.08
N GLY A 106 -1.98 4.50 22.11
CA GLY A 106 -1.83 5.31 23.32
C GLY A 106 -2.19 6.78 23.13
N THR A 107 -2.96 7.12 22.09
CA THR A 107 -3.44 8.48 21.82
C THR A 107 -4.90 8.47 21.38
N THR A 108 -5.53 9.65 21.38
CA THR A 108 -6.83 9.87 20.72
C THR A 108 -6.69 10.33 19.26
N LEU A 109 -5.46 10.51 18.79
CA LEU A 109 -5.14 11.03 17.46
C LEU A 109 -5.58 10.03 16.37
N PRO A 110 -6.43 10.46 15.41
CA PRO A 110 -6.80 9.63 14.26
C PRO A 110 -5.56 9.15 13.50
N LEU A 111 -5.56 7.88 13.11
CA LEU A 111 -4.48 7.29 12.33
C LEU A 111 -4.54 7.81 10.88
N VAL A 112 -3.40 8.24 10.33
CA VAL A 112 -3.23 8.33 8.88
C VAL A 112 -3.06 6.90 8.38
N MET A 113 -4.11 6.37 7.74
CA MET A 113 -4.09 5.04 7.14
C MET A 113 -3.14 5.04 5.94
N THR A 114 -2.61 3.87 5.60
CA THR A 114 -1.73 3.69 4.44
C THR A 114 -2.23 2.53 3.59
N THR A 115 -2.07 2.67 2.29
CA THR A 115 -2.15 1.59 1.31
C THR A 115 -0.77 1.05 1.04
N ASP A 116 -0.62 -0.27 1.00
CA ASP A 116 0.71 -0.89 0.89
C ASP A 116 1.37 -0.52 -0.45
N PHE A 117 0.61 -0.48 -1.55
CA PHE A 117 1.10 -0.06 -2.87
C PHE A 117 0.07 0.80 -3.62
N LEU A 118 0.48 1.99 -4.04
CA LEU A 118 -0.18 2.75 -5.10
C LEU A 118 0.70 2.70 -6.36
N LEU A 119 0.21 2.01 -7.39
CA LEU A 119 0.94 1.80 -8.63
C LEU A 119 0.40 2.73 -9.70
N THR A 120 1.28 3.24 -10.56
CA THR A 120 0.89 3.84 -11.83
C THR A 120 1.11 2.79 -12.92
N VAL A 121 0.05 2.43 -13.63
CA VAL A 121 0.04 1.35 -14.61
C VAL A 121 -0.35 1.88 -15.98
N LYS A 122 0.46 1.59 -16.99
CA LYS A 122 0.19 1.85 -18.40
C LYS A 122 -0.93 0.93 -18.89
N GLN A 123 -1.86 1.48 -19.65
CA GLN A 123 -2.97 0.77 -20.26
C GLN A 123 -2.67 0.41 -21.71
N PRO A 124 -3.34 -0.60 -22.30
CA PRO A 124 -3.14 -0.98 -23.70
C PRO A 124 -3.39 0.17 -24.68
N ASN A 125 -4.28 1.10 -24.34
CA ASN A 125 -4.58 2.30 -25.14
C ASN A 125 -3.50 3.40 -25.02
N GLY A 126 -2.46 3.20 -24.20
CA GLY A 126 -1.38 4.16 -23.97
C GLY A 126 -1.58 5.07 -22.75
N ASP A 127 -2.77 5.11 -22.15
CA ASP A 127 -3.06 5.94 -20.98
C ASP A 127 -2.43 5.37 -19.71
N PHE A 128 -2.41 6.17 -18.63
CA PHE A 128 -1.96 5.74 -17.32
C PHE A 128 -3.12 5.77 -16.32
N ARG A 129 -3.19 4.74 -15.48
CA ARG A 129 -4.13 4.71 -14.35
C ARG A 129 -3.42 4.41 -13.04
N SER A 130 -3.99 4.91 -11.96
CA SER A 130 -3.59 4.48 -10.62
C SER A 130 -4.34 3.22 -10.23
N VAL A 131 -3.65 2.26 -9.61
CA VAL A 131 -4.26 1.09 -8.96
C VAL A 131 -3.68 0.93 -7.55
N ALA A 132 -4.53 0.59 -6.59
CA ALA A 132 -4.18 0.42 -5.20
C ALA A 132 -4.21 -1.06 -4.82
N ARG A 133 -3.17 -1.54 -4.11
CA ARG A 133 -3.05 -2.93 -3.67
C ARG A 133 -2.67 -2.98 -2.20
N THR A 134 -3.43 -3.73 -1.43
CA THR A 134 -3.15 -4.00 -0.01
C THR A 134 -2.70 -5.45 0.15
N ILE A 135 -1.60 -5.65 0.85
CA ILE A 135 -0.93 -6.95 0.97
C ILE A 135 -1.29 -7.56 2.32
N LYS A 136 -1.90 -8.74 2.31
CA LYS A 136 -2.28 -9.46 3.55
C LYS A 136 -2.08 -10.95 3.35
N TYR A 137 -1.65 -11.64 4.40
CA TYR A 137 -1.70 -13.10 4.36
C TYR A 137 -3.16 -13.54 4.47
N GLN A 138 -3.53 -14.63 3.80
CA GLN A 138 -4.90 -15.16 3.84
C GLN A 138 -5.35 -15.46 5.28
N GLN A 139 -4.44 -15.99 6.10
CA GLN A 139 -4.69 -16.23 7.53
C GLN A 139 -5.07 -14.95 8.31
N ASP A 140 -4.63 -13.76 7.87
CA ASP A 140 -4.95 -12.49 8.53
C ASP A 140 -6.36 -11.96 8.15
N LEU A 141 -7.02 -12.61 7.19
CA LEU A 141 -8.33 -12.24 6.65
C LEU A 141 -9.46 -13.17 7.11
N VAL A 142 -9.14 -14.24 7.84
CA VAL A 142 -10.09 -15.26 8.28
C VAL A 142 -10.15 -15.37 9.80
N GLY A 143 -11.29 -15.82 10.33
CA GLY A 143 -11.50 -16.01 11.76
C GLY A 143 -11.90 -14.73 12.50
N GLU A 144 -12.27 -14.87 13.78
CA GLU A 144 -12.82 -13.78 14.60
C GLU A 144 -11.79 -12.66 14.86
N ASP A 145 -10.51 -13.01 14.96
CA ASP A 145 -9.44 -12.02 15.17
C ASP A 145 -9.21 -11.11 13.95
N SER A 146 -9.71 -11.49 12.77
CA SER A 146 -9.57 -10.72 11.53
C SER A 146 -10.57 -9.55 11.42
N VAL A 147 -11.63 -9.52 12.24
CA VAL A 147 -12.71 -8.52 12.15
C VAL A 147 -12.14 -7.10 12.10
N ARG A 148 -11.20 -6.79 13.00
CA ARG A 148 -10.58 -5.46 13.05
C ARG A 148 -9.73 -5.15 11.83
N THR A 149 -9.15 -6.16 11.20
CA THR A 149 -8.40 -6.03 9.94
C THR A 149 -9.38 -5.73 8.80
N LEU A 150 -10.45 -6.51 8.68
CA LEU A 150 -11.48 -6.34 7.66
C LEU A 150 -12.18 -4.98 7.72
N GLU A 151 -12.48 -4.46 8.93
CA GLU A 151 -13.02 -3.11 9.10
C GLU A 151 -12.12 -2.02 8.50
N LYS A 152 -10.80 -2.12 8.72
CA LYS A 152 -9.83 -1.16 8.17
C LYS A 152 -9.74 -1.29 6.65
N LEU A 153 -9.73 -2.52 6.14
CA LEU A 153 -9.71 -2.79 4.70
C LEU A 153 -10.95 -2.25 4.00
N GLU A 154 -12.13 -2.33 4.63
CA GLU A 154 -13.36 -1.78 4.07
C GLU A 154 -13.35 -0.23 4.00
N ILE A 155 -12.76 0.44 5.00
CA ILE A 155 -12.55 1.89 4.93
C ILE A 155 -11.64 2.25 3.74
N GLU A 156 -10.52 1.54 3.61
CA GLU A 156 -9.55 1.75 2.54
C GLU A 156 -10.16 1.49 1.15
N ARG A 157 -10.88 0.38 0.99
CA ARG A 157 -11.58 0.04 -0.26
C ARG A 157 -12.54 1.13 -0.68
N ARG A 158 -13.40 1.60 0.23
CA ARG A 158 -14.37 2.67 -0.07
C ARG A 158 -13.70 4.00 -0.39
N PHE A 159 -12.56 4.30 0.24
CA PHE A 159 -11.79 5.50 -0.03
C PHE A 159 -11.26 5.53 -1.47
N TRP A 160 -10.72 4.41 -1.95
CA TRP A 160 -10.22 4.31 -3.33
C TRP A 160 -11.34 4.25 -4.36
N MET A 161 -12.41 3.52 -4.06
CA MET A 161 -13.59 3.49 -4.94
C MET A 161 -14.22 4.87 -5.14
N SER A 162 -14.26 5.72 -4.11
CA SER A 162 -14.78 7.08 -4.24
C SER A 162 -13.90 8.00 -5.11
N GLN A 163 -12.69 7.54 -5.47
CA GLN A 163 -11.74 8.23 -6.33
C GLN A 163 -11.57 7.53 -7.69
N ASP A 164 -12.43 6.55 -7.99
CA ASP A 164 -12.36 5.73 -9.20
C ASP A 164 -11.00 5.01 -9.37
N VAL A 165 -10.37 4.65 -8.25
CA VAL A 165 -9.12 3.88 -8.22
C VAL A 165 -9.46 2.42 -7.92
N ASP A 166 -9.03 1.53 -8.82
CA ASP A 166 -9.15 0.09 -8.62
C ASP A 166 -8.34 -0.36 -7.40
N TRP A 167 -9.02 -0.95 -6.42
CA TRP A 167 -8.43 -1.44 -5.18
C TRP A 167 -8.67 -2.94 -5.02
N SER A 168 -7.62 -3.68 -4.65
CA SER A 168 -7.77 -5.10 -4.31
C SER A 168 -6.75 -5.57 -3.28
N ILE A 169 -7.08 -6.67 -2.61
CA ILE A 169 -6.18 -7.36 -1.68
C ILE A 169 -5.35 -8.37 -2.47
N VAL A 170 -4.06 -8.41 -2.20
CA VAL A 170 -3.12 -9.40 -2.74
C VAL A 170 -2.67 -10.30 -1.59
N THR A 171 -2.82 -11.60 -1.78
CA THR A 171 -2.42 -12.64 -0.82
C THR A 171 -1.26 -13.47 -1.37
N GLU A 172 -0.63 -14.27 -0.49
CA GLU A 172 0.39 -15.25 -0.82
C GLU A 172 -0.06 -16.30 -1.84
N GLU A 173 -1.37 -16.55 -1.94
CA GLU A 173 -1.95 -17.50 -2.91
C GLU A 173 -1.72 -17.07 -4.37
N LEU A 174 -1.57 -15.76 -4.61
CA LEU A 174 -1.21 -15.25 -5.92
C LEU A 174 0.21 -15.70 -6.32
N PHE A 175 1.10 -15.99 -5.38
CA PHE A 175 2.51 -16.33 -5.68
C PHE A 175 2.77 -17.82 -5.88
N THR A 176 1.74 -18.62 -6.20
CA THR A 176 1.93 -20.05 -6.53
C THR A 176 2.87 -20.22 -7.74
N PRO A 177 3.58 -21.37 -7.88
CA PRO A 177 4.48 -21.61 -9.01
C PRO A 177 3.84 -21.42 -10.38
N ASN A 178 2.52 -21.60 -10.49
CA ASN A 178 1.75 -21.35 -11.71
C ASN A 178 1.63 -19.85 -12.05
N LEU A 179 1.73 -18.94 -11.08
CA LEU A 179 1.74 -17.50 -11.36
C LEU A 179 3.10 -16.99 -11.84
N ILE A 180 4.22 -17.67 -11.54
CA ILE A 180 5.49 -17.39 -12.24
C ILE A 180 5.31 -17.65 -13.76
N LYS A 181 4.38 -18.54 -14.14
CA LYS A 181 3.94 -18.76 -15.53
C LYS A 181 2.81 -17.82 -15.99
N ASN A 182 1.89 -17.42 -15.11
CA ASN A 182 0.71 -16.61 -15.44
C ASN A 182 0.85 -15.09 -15.17
N LEU A 183 2.01 -14.64 -14.66
CA LEU A 183 2.46 -13.26 -14.85
C LEU A 183 2.75 -13.08 -16.35
N GLY A 184 1.68 -12.87 -17.12
CA GLY A 184 1.64 -12.66 -18.56
C GLY A 184 2.41 -11.41 -19.01
N LEU A 185 3.72 -11.45 -18.80
CA LEU A 185 4.76 -10.64 -19.44
C LEU A 185 5.19 -11.23 -20.79
N PHE A 186 4.64 -12.37 -21.18
CA PHE A 186 4.64 -12.85 -22.56
C PHE A 186 3.29 -13.51 -22.81
N GLU A 187 2.40 -12.85 -23.54
CA GLU A 187 1.67 -13.39 -24.69
C GLU A 187 0.87 -12.21 -25.30
N SER A 188 1.46 -11.56 -26.30
CA SER A 188 0.62 -11.00 -27.37
C SER A 188 -0.06 -12.18 -28.06
N PRO A 189 -1.37 -12.13 -28.35
CA PRO A 189 -1.92 -13.08 -29.31
C PRO A 189 -1.33 -12.72 -30.67
N LEU A 190 -0.30 -13.46 -31.09
CA LEU A 190 0.03 -13.55 -32.49
C LEU A 190 -1.16 -14.22 -33.16
N VAL A 191 -1.98 -13.38 -33.77
CA VAL A 191 -2.88 -13.79 -34.84
C VAL A 191 -1.99 -14.31 -35.97
N SER A 192 -2.11 -15.60 -36.26
CA SER A 192 -1.79 -16.18 -37.57
C SER A 192 -2.97 -17.00 -38.02
#